data_AF-A0A949X9H9-F1
#
_entry.id   AF-A0A949X9H9-F1
#
_cell.length_a   1.000
_cell.length_b   1.000
_cell.length_c   1.000
_cell.angle_alpha   90.00
_cell.angle_beta   90.00
_cell.angle_gamma   90.00
#
_symmetry.space_group_name_H-M   'P 1'
#
loop_
_entity.id
_entity.type
_entity.pdbx_description
1 polymer ?
#
loop_
_entity_poly.entity_id
_entity_poly.type
_entity_poly.pdbx_seq_one_letter_code
_entity_poly.pdbx_strand_id
1 'polypeptide(L)'
;ETVVWCAEHRYPYLGLGTALPATAELWNLYGDVAAKQGYEAGSENFGYLQHVVVAETEEKAEELGKAHLFGGGQGAFSRPEHTLPPGYNSKEATKRLARTMTAGSGGFLGVSSEQLGRAQSSGEPENLQRVADSTRRRMARGEVTVEEAKQAVYRAYPKAVAGLQIIAGTPKSVIPKLRTILEVLRPGTFGIFQSQGPVSFEDRMTSIRLLGQEVLPAVREIGKELGLADPFEREPGQRPYTPGAARAQLVSLESLRAQSN
;
A
#
# COMPACT_ATOMS: atom_id res chain seq x y z
N GLU A 1 7.43 13.77 6.67
CA GLU A 1 8.76 14.29 6.29
C GLU A 1 8.97 14.19 4.80
N THR A 2 9.17 13.00 4.23
CA THR A 2 9.35 12.85 2.78
C THR A 2 8.23 13.51 1.96
N VAL A 3 6.96 13.29 2.32
CA VAL A 3 5.82 13.92 1.63
C VAL A 3 5.84 15.46 1.70
N VAL A 4 6.29 16.03 2.82
CA VAL A 4 6.40 17.47 3.01
C VAL A 4 7.54 18.02 2.14
N TRP A 5 8.70 17.37 2.19
CA TRP A 5 9.85 17.74 1.38
C TRP A 5 9.54 17.66 -0.12
N CYS A 6 8.86 16.60 -0.57
CA CYS A 6 8.40 16.47 -1.94
C CYS A 6 7.46 17.62 -2.33
N ALA A 7 6.52 18.03 -1.47
CA ALA A 7 5.65 19.16 -1.75
C ALA A 7 6.42 20.48 -1.82
N GLU A 8 7.37 20.73 -0.89
CA GLU A 8 8.21 21.94 -0.92
C GLU A 8 9.02 22.08 -2.22
N HIS A 9 9.41 20.95 -2.82
CA HIS A 9 10.20 20.91 -4.05
C HIS A 9 9.38 20.54 -5.29
N ARG A 10 8.05 20.44 -5.16
CA ARG A 10 7.11 20.06 -6.23
C ARG A 10 7.38 18.69 -6.85
N TYR A 11 8.10 17.81 -6.16
CA TYR A 11 8.35 16.45 -6.64
C TYR A 11 7.10 15.59 -6.54
N PRO A 12 6.80 14.77 -7.57
CA PRO A 12 5.79 13.73 -7.45
C PRO A 12 6.10 12.77 -6.30
N TYR A 13 5.09 12.46 -5.50
CA TYR A 13 5.21 11.50 -4.40
C TYR A 13 4.52 10.18 -4.74
N LEU A 14 5.24 9.08 -4.61
CA LEU A 14 4.75 7.74 -4.95
C LEU A 14 4.44 6.92 -3.68
N GLY A 15 3.17 6.59 -3.47
CA GLY A 15 2.72 5.71 -2.40
C GLY A 15 2.91 4.24 -2.77
N LEU A 16 3.56 3.47 -1.90
CA LEU A 16 3.94 2.07 -2.18
C LEU A 16 2.97 1.09 -1.50
N GLY A 17 1.85 0.78 -2.15
CA GLY A 17 0.89 -0.23 -1.67
C GLY A 17 0.34 0.05 -0.26
N THR A 18 0.36 1.30 0.18
CA THR A 18 -0.09 1.73 1.50
C THR A 18 -1.61 1.73 1.58
N ALA A 19 -2.17 1.41 2.75
CA ALA A 19 -3.62 1.41 2.94
C ALA A 19 -4.25 2.73 2.47
N LEU A 20 -5.34 2.65 1.70
CA LEU A 20 -5.95 3.80 1.01
C LEU A 20 -6.24 5.00 1.94
N PRO A 21 -6.79 4.82 3.17
CA PRO A 21 -7.01 5.95 4.07
C PRO A 21 -5.71 6.67 4.47
N ALA A 22 -4.65 5.92 4.76
CA ALA A 22 -3.35 6.49 5.11
C ALA A 22 -2.71 7.22 3.91
N THR A 23 -2.86 6.67 2.70
CA THR A 23 -2.41 7.34 1.47
C THR A 23 -3.20 8.64 1.24
N ALA A 24 -4.52 8.62 1.50
CA ALA A 24 -5.36 9.81 1.38
C ALA A 24 -4.97 10.91 2.37
N GLU A 25 -4.62 10.56 3.61
CA GLU A 25 -4.06 11.50 4.59
C GLU A 25 -2.73 12.11 4.09
N LEU A 26 -1.86 11.31 3.49
CA LEU A 26 -0.60 11.80 2.90
C LEU A 26 -0.85 12.77 1.73
N TRP A 27 -1.83 12.50 0.88
CA TRP A 27 -2.13 13.36 -0.28
C TRP A 27 -2.68 14.70 0.20
N ASN A 28 -3.54 14.68 1.21
CA ASN A 28 -4.04 15.89 1.85
C ASN A 28 -2.91 16.69 2.50
N LEU A 29 -1.98 16.03 3.20
CA LEU A 29 -0.81 16.70 3.76
C LEU A 29 0.06 17.33 2.68
N TYR A 30 0.29 16.62 1.56
CA TYR A 30 1.00 17.19 0.41
C TYR A 30 0.28 18.44 -0.11
N GLY A 31 -1.04 18.38 -0.29
CA GLY A 31 -1.86 19.51 -0.74
C GLY A 31 -1.82 20.72 0.20
N ASP A 32 -1.84 20.49 1.51
CA ASP A 32 -1.75 21.56 2.50
C ASP A 32 -0.37 22.24 2.48
N VAL A 33 0.70 21.49 2.20
CA VAL A 33 2.05 22.05 2.03
C VAL A 33 2.17 22.76 0.70
N ALA A 34 1.66 22.19 -0.39
CA ALA A 34 1.63 22.80 -1.71
C ALA A 34 0.97 24.20 -1.70
N ALA A 35 -0.19 24.30 -1.05
CA ALA A 35 -0.90 25.56 -0.87
C ALA A 35 -0.06 26.63 -0.15
N LYS A 36 0.71 26.24 0.88
CA LYS A 36 1.65 27.14 1.58
C LYS A 36 2.83 27.57 0.69
N GLN A 37 3.19 26.74 -0.29
CA GLN A 37 4.22 27.01 -1.28
C GLN A 37 3.68 27.73 -2.52
N GLY A 38 2.40 28.13 -2.51
CA GLY A 38 1.78 28.95 -3.55
C GLY A 38 1.37 28.19 -4.81
N TYR A 39 1.25 26.85 -4.74
CA TYR A 39 0.77 26.06 -5.87
C TYR A 39 -0.33 25.07 -5.48
N GLU A 40 -1.14 24.70 -6.46
CA GLU A 40 -2.22 23.73 -6.28
C GLU A 40 -1.78 22.36 -6.74
N ALA A 41 -1.81 21.38 -5.83
CA ALA A 41 -1.48 19.99 -6.18
C ALA A 41 -2.59 19.37 -7.04
N GLY A 42 -2.20 18.49 -7.97
CA GLY A 42 -3.10 17.69 -8.79
C GLY A 42 -2.62 16.25 -8.94
N SER A 43 -3.27 15.47 -9.80
CA SER A 43 -2.90 14.08 -10.07
C SER A 43 -1.45 13.94 -10.52
N GLU A 44 -0.93 14.94 -11.23
CA GLU A 44 0.46 15.03 -11.69
C GLU A 44 1.48 15.00 -10.53
N ASN A 45 1.07 15.34 -9.31
CA ASN A 45 1.93 15.31 -8.13
C ASN A 45 1.95 13.93 -7.44
N PHE A 46 1.15 12.98 -7.91
CA PHE A 46 0.90 11.74 -7.18
C PHE A 46 1.09 10.49 -8.04
N GLY A 47 1.78 9.52 -7.45
CA GLY A 47 1.79 8.17 -7.96
C GLY A 47 1.43 7.13 -6.92
N TYR A 48 0.97 5.97 -7.38
CA TYR A 48 0.61 4.87 -6.50
C TYR A 48 1.02 3.54 -7.12
N LEU A 49 1.65 2.69 -6.32
CA LEU A 49 2.09 1.35 -6.71
C LEU A 49 1.19 0.33 -6.02
N GLN A 50 0.48 -0.50 -6.79
CA GLN A 50 -0.48 -1.47 -6.27
C GLN A 50 -0.03 -2.92 -6.51
N HIS A 51 -0.14 -3.79 -5.50
CA HIS A 51 0.07 -5.22 -5.71
C HIS A 51 -1.06 -5.82 -6.53
N VAL A 52 -0.72 -6.36 -7.70
CA VAL A 52 -1.69 -7.00 -8.60
C VAL A 52 -1.11 -8.28 -9.16
N VAL A 53 -1.89 -9.35 -9.09
CA VAL A 53 -1.69 -10.56 -9.89
C VAL A 53 -2.94 -10.84 -10.70
N VAL A 54 -2.74 -11.23 -11.95
CA VAL A 54 -3.82 -11.54 -12.89
C VAL A 54 -3.60 -12.94 -13.41
N ALA A 55 -4.66 -13.75 -13.41
CA ALA A 55 -4.64 -15.09 -14.00
C ALA A 55 -5.89 -15.30 -14.86
N GLU A 56 -5.93 -16.45 -15.54
CA GLU A 56 -7.04 -16.80 -16.45
C GLU A 56 -8.31 -17.19 -15.68
N THR A 57 -8.19 -17.65 -14.44
CA THR A 57 -9.32 -17.96 -13.55
C THR A 57 -9.15 -17.30 -12.18
N GLU A 58 -10.26 -17.14 -11.47
CA GLU A 58 -10.26 -16.57 -10.12
C GLU A 58 -9.50 -17.46 -9.14
N GLU A 59 -9.65 -18.78 -9.23
CA GLU A 59 -9.00 -19.75 -8.35
C GLU A 59 -7.48 -19.69 -8.50
N LYS A 60 -7.00 -19.64 -9.75
CA LYS A 60 -5.56 -19.52 -10.03
C LYS A 60 -5.03 -18.19 -9.53
N ALA A 61 -5.77 -17.09 -9.75
CA ALA A 61 -5.34 -15.79 -9.25
C ALA A 61 -5.29 -15.74 -7.73
N GLU A 62 -6.25 -16.37 -7.03
CA GLU A 62 -6.25 -16.45 -5.57
C GLU A 62 -5.04 -17.21 -5.04
N GLU A 63 -4.69 -18.34 -5.65
CA GLU A 63 -3.50 -19.13 -5.32
C GLU A 63 -2.22 -18.30 -5.48
N LEU A 64 -2.04 -17.69 -6.64
CA LEU A 64 -0.89 -16.85 -6.95
C LEU A 64 -0.81 -15.60 -6.06
N GLY A 65 -1.95 -15.02 -5.70
CA GLY A 65 -2.03 -13.82 -4.88
C GLY A 65 -1.41 -14.00 -3.50
N LYS A 66 -1.49 -15.21 -2.94
CA LYS A 66 -0.90 -15.55 -1.63
C LYS A 66 0.62 -15.43 -1.64
N ALA A 67 1.27 -15.51 -2.80
CA ALA A 67 2.72 -15.35 -2.92
C ALA A 67 3.21 -13.95 -2.50
N HIS A 68 2.35 -12.92 -2.59
CA HIS A 68 2.64 -11.57 -2.08
C HIS A 68 2.85 -11.52 -0.55
N LEU A 69 2.34 -12.49 0.21
CA LEU A 69 2.60 -12.56 1.65
C LEU A 69 4.04 -12.93 1.98
N PHE A 70 4.76 -13.54 1.03
CA PHE A 70 6.13 -14.01 1.21
C PHE A 70 7.16 -13.13 0.49
N GLY A 71 6.74 -12.41 -0.55
CA GLY A 71 7.58 -11.47 -1.27
C GLY A 71 7.52 -10.07 -0.64
N GLY A 72 8.69 -9.46 -0.40
CA GLY A 72 8.77 -8.00 -0.25
C GLY A 72 8.43 -7.41 1.13
N GLY A 73 8.34 -8.20 2.20
CA GLY A 73 8.31 -7.65 3.56
C GLY A 73 9.70 -7.18 4.00
N GLN A 74 9.78 -6.24 4.96
CA GLN A 74 11.06 -5.76 5.49
C GLN A 74 12.00 -6.88 6.00
N GLY A 75 11.43 -7.98 6.52
CA GLY A 75 12.21 -9.15 6.96
C GLY A 75 12.80 -10.01 5.83
N ALA A 76 12.40 -9.79 4.57
CA ALA A 76 12.92 -10.49 3.39
C ALA A 76 14.03 -9.70 2.66
N PHE A 77 14.12 -8.39 2.86
CA PHE A 77 15.09 -7.52 2.17
C PHE A 77 16.42 -7.38 2.91
N SER A 78 16.37 -7.33 4.24
CA SER A 78 17.56 -7.13 5.05
C SER A 78 17.38 -7.72 6.45
N ARG A 79 18.49 -7.89 7.16
CA ARG A 79 18.43 -8.22 8.59
C ARG A 79 17.73 -7.07 9.34
N PRO A 80 16.98 -7.34 10.43
CA PRO A 80 16.24 -6.32 11.17
C PRO A 80 17.08 -5.08 11.53
N GLU A 81 18.37 -5.28 11.83
CA GLU A 81 19.30 -4.21 12.21
C GLU A 81 19.61 -3.24 11.06
N HIS A 82 19.40 -3.66 9.81
CA HIS A 82 19.66 -2.88 8.60
C HIS A 82 18.38 -2.33 7.97
N THR A 83 17.23 -2.67 8.53
CA THR A 83 15.93 -2.33 7.97
C THR A 83 15.59 -0.84 8.14
N LEU A 84 16.01 -0.23 9.24
CA LEU A 84 15.81 1.19 9.56
C LEU A 84 17.10 1.74 10.20
N PRO A 85 18.14 2.10 9.41
CA PRO A 85 19.39 2.58 9.97
C PRO A 85 19.20 3.88 10.77
N PRO A 86 20.09 4.18 11.73
CA PRO A 86 20.04 5.44 12.47
C PRO A 86 19.96 6.65 11.54
N GLY A 87 18.98 7.53 11.78
CA GLY A 87 18.74 8.71 10.94
C GLY A 87 17.78 8.50 9.77
N TYR A 88 17.35 7.26 9.47
CA TYR A 88 16.41 6.99 8.39
C TYR A 88 15.01 7.58 8.63
N ASN A 89 14.57 7.57 9.89
CA ASN A 89 13.33 8.18 10.34
C ASN A 89 13.62 9.21 11.42
N SER A 90 12.79 10.26 11.51
CA SER A 90 12.82 11.11 12.69
C SER A 90 12.35 10.38 13.94
N LYS A 91 12.61 10.99 15.10
CA LYS A 91 12.17 10.49 16.40
C LYS A 91 10.64 10.32 16.46
N GLU A 92 9.88 11.27 15.90
CA GLU A 92 8.42 11.20 15.89
C GLU A 92 7.89 10.15 14.92
N ALA A 93 8.51 10.00 13.74
CA ALA A 93 8.17 8.91 12.82
C ALA A 93 8.46 7.53 13.43
N THR A 94 9.58 7.40 14.16
CA THR A 94 9.95 6.17 14.89
C THR A 94 8.93 5.85 16.00
N LYS A 95 8.50 6.85 16.78
CA LYS A 95 7.45 6.69 17.80
C LYS A 95 6.12 6.27 17.16
N ARG A 96 5.73 6.86 16.03
CA ARG A 96 4.51 6.48 15.30
C ARG A 96 4.59 5.05 14.81
N LEU A 97 5.71 4.65 14.19
CA LEU A 97 5.91 3.29 13.70
C LEU A 97 5.87 2.26 14.84
N ALA A 98 6.49 2.55 15.99
CA ALA A 98 6.42 1.68 17.16
C ALA A 98 4.98 1.49 17.66
N ARG A 99 4.15 2.55 17.66
CA ARG A 99 2.71 2.47 17.99
C ARG A 99 1.92 1.66 16.95
N THR A 100 2.21 1.84 15.67
CA THR A 100 1.55 1.14 14.56
C THR A 100 1.92 -0.34 14.49
N MET A 101 3.18 -0.69 14.81
CA MET A 101 3.66 -2.09 14.89
C MET A 101 3.08 -2.83 16.10
N THR A 102 2.87 -2.13 17.22
CA THR A 102 2.22 -2.70 18.43
C THR A 102 0.69 -2.74 18.33
N ALA A 103 0.08 -1.85 17.53
CA ALA A 103 -1.34 -1.88 17.16
C ALA A 103 -1.64 -2.79 15.94
N GLY A 104 -0.61 -3.40 15.35
CA GLY A 104 -0.61 -4.28 14.18
C GLY A 104 -1.43 -3.81 12.95
N SER A 105 -1.48 -2.49 12.76
CA SER A 105 -1.90 -1.87 11.50
C SER A 105 -0.72 -1.92 10.51
N GLY A 106 -0.53 -3.06 9.86
CA GLY A 106 0.57 -3.33 8.93
C GLY A 106 0.53 -2.56 7.62
N GLY A 107 1.42 -1.58 7.48
CA GLY A 107 1.90 -1.15 6.17
C GLY A 107 2.93 -2.14 5.59
N PHE A 108 3.06 -2.16 4.26
CA PHE A 108 4.02 -2.92 3.44
C PHE A 108 4.34 -4.36 3.92
N LEU A 109 3.28 -5.09 4.33
CA LEU A 109 3.17 -6.53 4.69
C LEU A 109 3.18 -6.94 6.18
N GLY A 110 3.11 -6.02 7.15
CA GLY A 110 3.11 -6.35 8.59
C GLY A 110 1.74 -6.54 9.27
N VAL A 111 0.87 -7.47 8.84
CA VAL A 111 -0.49 -7.65 9.40
C VAL A 111 -0.51 -8.10 10.87
N SER A 112 -1.29 -7.44 11.75
CA SER A 112 -1.87 -8.05 12.96
C SER A 112 -3.03 -7.21 13.58
N SER A 113 -4.29 -7.64 13.46
CA SER A 113 -5.37 -7.12 14.34
C SER A 113 -5.50 -7.89 15.67
N GLU A 114 -4.67 -8.90 15.92
CA GLU A 114 -4.86 -9.84 17.03
C GLU A 114 -4.28 -9.37 18.38
N GLN A 115 -3.47 -8.29 18.41
CA GLN A 115 -2.91 -7.75 19.65
C GLN A 115 -3.79 -6.68 20.32
N LEU A 116 -4.68 -6.01 19.58
CA LEU A 116 -5.60 -5.01 20.13
C LEU A 116 -6.67 -5.61 21.05
N GLY A 117 -7.11 -6.85 20.78
CA GLY A 117 -8.10 -7.54 21.62
C GLY A 117 -7.56 -8.04 22.96
N ARG A 118 -6.23 -8.15 23.14
CA ARG A 118 -5.60 -8.62 24.39
C ARG A 118 -5.09 -7.49 25.27
N ALA A 119 -4.83 -6.31 24.70
CA ALA A 119 -4.40 -5.13 25.46
C ALA A 119 -5.54 -4.47 26.27
N GLN A 120 -6.81 -4.78 25.96
CA GLN A 120 -7.95 -4.21 26.69
C GLN A 120 -8.35 -5.01 27.95
N SER A 121 -7.77 -6.20 28.19
CA SER A 121 -8.14 -7.06 29.32
C SER A 121 -7.03 -7.33 30.34
N SER A 122 -5.81 -6.81 30.14
CA SER A 122 -4.74 -6.96 31.13
C SER A 122 -3.88 -5.71 31.21
N GLY A 123 -4.13 -4.90 32.24
CA GLY A 123 -3.39 -3.68 32.53
C GLY A 123 -2.01 -3.94 33.13
N GLU A 124 -1.12 -4.65 32.42
CA GLU A 124 0.26 -4.86 32.90
C GLU A 124 1.34 -4.44 31.89
N PRO A 125 2.38 -3.67 32.32
CA PRO A 125 3.45 -3.19 31.44
C PRO A 125 4.53 -4.23 31.07
N GLU A 126 4.35 -5.52 31.37
CA GLU A 126 5.43 -6.53 31.24
C GLU A 126 5.63 -7.13 29.83
N ASN A 127 4.86 -6.71 28.82
CA ASN A 127 4.79 -7.47 27.57
C ASN A 127 5.73 -7.05 26.42
N LEU A 128 6.63 -6.07 26.59
CA LEU A 128 7.57 -5.73 25.50
C LEU A 128 8.55 -6.87 25.17
N GLN A 129 8.92 -7.71 26.14
CA GLN A 129 9.83 -8.84 25.93
C GLN A 129 9.17 -9.99 25.13
N ARG A 130 7.85 -10.22 25.33
CA ARG A 130 7.09 -11.27 24.62
C ARG A 130 6.73 -10.90 23.18
N VAL A 131 6.66 -9.60 22.88
CA VAL A 131 6.55 -9.08 21.50
C VAL A 131 7.85 -9.29 20.70
N ALA A 132 8.98 -9.57 21.37
CA ALA A 132 10.30 -9.73 20.77
C ALA A 132 10.74 -11.18 20.50
N ASP A 133 9.90 -12.19 20.75
CA ASP A 133 10.25 -13.58 20.44
C ASP A 133 9.83 -13.95 19.02
N SER A 134 10.77 -13.73 18.08
CA SER A 134 10.51 -13.92 16.66
C SER A 134 10.10 -15.35 16.35
N THR A 135 9.18 -15.54 15.39
CA THR A 135 8.77 -16.86 14.89
C THR A 135 9.98 -17.76 14.58
N ARG A 136 11.07 -17.18 14.08
CA ARG A 136 12.33 -17.88 13.81
C ARG A 136 12.96 -18.52 15.06
N ARG A 137 12.95 -17.84 16.20
CA ARG A 137 13.48 -18.38 17.47
C ARG A 137 12.60 -19.49 18.02
N ARG A 138 11.28 -19.31 17.96
CA ARG A 138 10.30 -20.33 18.36
C ARG A 138 10.43 -21.60 17.50
N MET A 139 10.64 -21.44 16.19
CA MET A 139 10.94 -22.56 15.29
C MET A 139 12.28 -23.24 15.63
N ALA A 140 13.33 -22.47 15.94
CA ALA A 140 14.62 -23.03 16.35
C ALA A 140 14.54 -23.85 17.65
N ARG A 141 13.58 -23.53 18.53
CA ARG A 141 13.30 -24.28 19.77
C ARG A 141 12.28 -25.41 19.58
N GLY A 142 11.76 -25.63 18.37
CA GLY A 142 10.76 -26.65 18.08
C GLY A 142 9.35 -26.34 18.58
N GLU A 143 9.09 -25.12 19.03
CA GLU A 143 7.79 -24.69 19.57
C GLU A 143 6.75 -24.39 18.48
N VAL A 144 7.20 -24.21 17.24
CA VAL A 144 6.36 -23.92 16.06
C VAL A 144 6.93 -24.66 14.87
N THR A 145 6.08 -25.41 14.17
CA THR A 145 6.45 -26.09 12.92
C THR A 145 6.49 -25.10 11.74
N VAL A 146 7.20 -25.47 10.67
CA VAL A 146 7.20 -24.68 9.42
C VAL A 146 5.80 -24.51 8.86
N GLU A 147 4.97 -25.55 8.96
CA GLU A 147 3.60 -25.52 8.44
C GLU A 147 2.72 -24.57 9.24
N GLU A 148 2.77 -24.62 10.58
CA GLU A 148 2.04 -23.68 11.43
C GLU A 148 2.47 -22.23 11.18
N ALA A 149 3.77 -21.98 10.97
CA ALA A 149 4.28 -20.65 10.63
C ALA A 149 3.74 -20.15 9.28
N LYS A 150 3.69 -21.02 8.25
CA LYS A 150 3.10 -20.69 6.95
C LYS A 150 1.60 -20.41 7.06
N GLN A 151 0.85 -21.25 7.77
CA GLN A 151 -0.59 -21.06 7.97
C GLN A 151 -0.90 -19.74 8.66
N ALA A 152 -0.10 -19.33 9.66
CA ALA A 152 -0.25 -18.04 10.30
C ALA A 152 -0.08 -16.86 9.31
N VAL A 153 0.83 -16.97 8.35
CA VAL A 153 1.02 -15.97 7.29
C VAL A 153 -0.18 -15.96 6.34
N TYR A 154 -0.66 -17.12 5.89
CA TYR A 154 -1.83 -17.20 4.99
C TYR A 154 -3.12 -16.64 5.59
N ARG A 155 -3.31 -16.70 6.93
CA ARG A 155 -4.47 -16.10 7.61
C ARG A 155 -4.58 -14.59 7.38
N ALA A 156 -3.49 -13.91 7.03
CA ALA A 156 -3.50 -12.49 6.70
C ALA A 156 -4.04 -12.18 5.30
N TYR A 157 -4.07 -13.17 4.39
CA TYR A 157 -4.42 -12.96 2.98
C TYR A 157 -5.83 -12.38 2.76
N PRO A 158 -6.91 -12.92 3.37
CA PRO A 158 -8.26 -12.41 3.10
C PRO A 158 -8.43 -10.94 3.49
N LYS A 159 -7.79 -10.53 4.60
CA LYS A 159 -7.80 -9.13 5.05
C LYS A 159 -7.04 -8.21 4.10
N ALA A 160 -5.88 -8.67 3.59
CA ALA A 160 -5.10 -7.91 2.61
C ALA A 160 -5.87 -7.72 1.29
N VAL A 161 -6.62 -8.73 0.84
CA VAL A 161 -7.49 -8.62 -0.34
C VAL A 161 -8.68 -7.71 -0.08
N ALA A 162 -9.37 -7.87 1.06
CA ALA A 162 -10.52 -7.03 1.42
C ALA A 162 -10.14 -5.54 1.57
N GLY A 163 -8.93 -5.26 2.08
CA GLY A 163 -8.39 -3.90 2.19
C GLY A 163 -7.77 -3.35 0.90
N LEU A 164 -7.90 -4.06 -0.23
CA LEU A 164 -7.28 -3.73 -1.53
C LEU A 164 -5.74 -3.61 -1.47
N GLN A 165 -5.10 -4.13 -0.44
CA GLN A 165 -3.63 -4.16 -0.34
C GLN A 165 -3.04 -5.19 -1.32
N ILE A 166 -3.78 -6.27 -1.59
CA ILE A 166 -3.48 -7.23 -2.65
C ILE A 166 -4.70 -7.33 -3.56
N ILE A 167 -4.50 -7.17 -4.86
CA ILE A 167 -5.53 -7.43 -5.86
C ILE A 167 -5.17 -8.68 -6.64
N ALA A 168 -6.00 -9.70 -6.52
CA ALA A 168 -5.91 -10.93 -7.30
C ALA A 168 -7.24 -11.16 -8.03
N GLY A 169 -7.18 -11.60 -9.29
CA GLY A 169 -8.34 -12.05 -10.03
C GLY A 169 -8.08 -12.21 -11.53
N THR A 170 -9.17 -12.38 -12.29
CA THR A 170 -9.17 -12.24 -13.76
C THR A 170 -9.12 -10.77 -14.18
N PRO A 171 -8.79 -10.43 -15.45
CA PRO A 171 -8.87 -9.05 -15.93
C PRO A 171 -10.23 -8.39 -15.61
N LYS A 172 -11.32 -9.14 -15.81
CA LYS A 172 -12.70 -8.71 -15.54
C LYS A 172 -12.92 -8.31 -14.08
N SER A 173 -12.37 -9.04 -13.10
CA SER A 173 -12.57 -8.73 -11.68
C SER A 173 -11.54 -7.75 -11.12
N VAL A 174 -10.37 -7.64 -11.76
CA VAL A 174 -9.28 -6.73 -11.34
C VAL A 174 -9.57 -5.28 -11.76
N ILE A 175 -10.05 -5.05 -12.98
CA ILE A 175 -10.26 -3.68 -13.50
C ILE A 175 -11.18 -2.83 -12.59
N PRO A 176 -12.34 -3.32 -12.11
CA PRO A 176 -13.19 -2.53 -11.21
C PRO A 176 -12.53 -2.21 -9.85
N LYS A 177 -11.70 -3.12 -9.33
CA LYS A 177 -10.93 -2.90 -8.09
C LYS A 177 -9.89 -1.79 -8.29
N LEU A 178 -9.21 -1.78 -9.44
CA LEU A 178 -8.28 -0.71 -9.81
C LEU A 178 -9.01 0.62 -10.03
N ARG A 179 -10.17 0.62 -10.69
CA ARG A 179 -11.03 1.82 -10.81
C ARG A 179 -11.30 2.45 -9.46
N THR A 180 -11.67 1.63 -8.46
CA THR A 180 -11.91 2.08 -7.09
C THR A 180 -10.70 2.83 -6.53
N ILE A 181 -9.49 2.30 -6.71
CA ILE A 181 -8.25 2.97 -6.27
C ILE A 181 -8.04 4.30 -7.00
N LEU A 182 -8.26 4.33 -8.32
CA LEU A 182 -8.10 5.54 -9.13
C LEU A 182 -9.12 6.62 -8.76
N GLU A 183 -10.35 6.26 -8.44
CA GLU A 183 -11.37 7.21 -7.96
C GLU A 183 -11.00 7.78 -6.59
N VAL A 184 -10.44 6.96 -5.71
CA VAL A 184 -10.09 7.34 -4.35
C VAL A 184 -8.84 8.20 -4.29
N LEU A 185 -7.74 7.74 -4.90
CA LEU A 185 -6.41 8.34 -4.76
C LEU A 185 -6.04 9.26 -5.91
N ARG A 186 -6.75 9.18 -7.05
CA ARG A 186 -6.56 10.01 -8.24
C ARG A 186 -5.09 10.21 -8.67
N PRO A 187 -4.26 9.15 -8.73
CA PRO A 187 -2.85 9.29 -9.08
C PRO A 187 -2.67 9.53 -10.59
N GLY A 188 -1.77 10.44 -10.96
CA GLY A 188 -1.35 10.62 -12.36
C GLY A 188 -0.36 9.55 -12.82
N THR A 189 0.38 8.93 -11.89
CA THR A 189 1.25 7.78 -12.18
C THR A 189 0.75 6.52 -11.46
N PHE A 190 0.38 5.48 -12.21
CA PHE A 190 -0.06 4.22 -11.61
C PHE A 190 0.90 3.07 -11.94
N GLY A 191 1.52 2.52 -10.91
CA GLY A 191 2.42 1.38 -10.99
C GLY A 191 1.72 0.09 -10.58
N ILE A 192 2.06 -1.00 -11.26
CA ILE A 192 1.66 -2.34 -10.83
C ILE A 192 2.85 -3.06 -10.24
N PHE A 193 2.79 -3.35 -8.95
CA PHE A 193 3.70 -4.27 -8.31
C PHE A 193 3.24 -5.69 -8.65
N GLN A 194 3.79 -6.20 -9.75
CA GLN A 194 3.46 -7.54 -10.25
C GLN A 194 3.98 -8.63 -9.29
N SER A 195 3.51 -9.86 -9.52
CA SER A 195 3.80 -11.07 -8.74
C SER A 195 5.18 -11.10 -8.06
N GLN A 196 5.11 -11.37 -6.76
CA GLN A 196 6.28 -11.54 -5.90
C GLN A 196 6.29 -12.93 -5.27
N GLY A 197 7.45 -13.30 -4.71
CA GLY A 197 7.59 -14.56 -4.02
C GLY A 197 7.60 -15.76 -4.97
N PRO A 198 7.22 -16.96 -4.49
CA PRO A 198 7.27 -18.19 -5.27
C PRO A 198 6.13 -18.24 -6.29
N VAL A 199 6.40 -17.81 -7.52
CA VAL A 199 5.49 -17.91 -8.67
C VAL A 199 6.30 -18.44 -9.85
N SER A 200 5.73 -19.41 -10.59
CA SER A 200 6.39 -20.04 -11.74
C SER A 200 6.68 -19.01 -12.85
N PHE A 201 7.65 -19.31 -13.71
CA PHE A 201 7.94 -18.44 -14.87
C PHE A 201 6.72 -18.31 -15.78
N GLU A 202 6.03 -19.40 -16.06
CA GLU A 202 4.84 -19.43 -16.91
C GLU A 202 3.73 -18.55 -16.34
N ASP A 203 3.40 -18.70 -15.05
CA ASP A 203 2.37 -17.89 -14.38
C ASP A 203 2.74 -16.40 -14.38
N ARG A 204 4.03 -16.06 -14.17
CA ARG A 204 4.52 -14.68 -14.26
C ARG A 204 4.27 -14.11 -15.65
N MET A 205 4.67 -14.84 -16.69
CA MET A 205 4.53 -14.38 -18.08
C MET A 205 3.07 -14.27 -18.50
N THR A 206 2.21 -15.20 -18.09
CA THR A 206 0.76 -15.12 -18.30
C THR A 206 0.18 -13.89 -17.62
N SER A 207 0.53 -13.62 -16.37
CA SER A 207 0.07 -12.43 -15.66
C SER A 207 0.54 -11.13 -16.33
N ILE A 208 1.80 -11.06 -16.77
CA ILE A 208 2.33 -9.90 -17.51
C ILE A 208 1.56 -9.69 -18.82
N ARG A 209 1.29 -10.77 -19.56
CA ARG A 209 0.52 -10.72 -20.80
C ARG A 209 -0.89 -10.17 -20.58
N LEU A 210 -1.63 -10.71 -19.61
CA LEU A 210 -2.99 -10.27 -19.29
C LEU A 210 -3.01 -8.82 -18.79
N LEU A 211 -2.02 -8.42 -17.99
CA LEU A 211 -1.85 -7.04 -17.56
C LEU A 211 -1.64 -6.10 -18.75
N GLY A 212 -0.74 -6.44 -19.67
CA GLY A 212 -0.43 -5.62 -20.83
C GLY A 212 -1.53 -5.55 -21.88
N GLN A 213 -2.23 -6.66 -22.12
CA GLN A 213 -3.22 -6.77 -23.19
C GLN A 213 -4.63 -6.30 -22.77
N GLU A 214 -5.00 -6.46 -21.49
CA GLU A 214 -6.38 -6.24 -21.05
C GLU A 214 -6.49 -5.20 -19.93
N VAL A 215 -5.66 -5.30 -18.89
CA VAL A 215 -5.84 -4.49 -17.68
C VAL A 215 -5.29 -3.07 -17.85
N LEU A 216 -4.03 -2.90 -18.25
CA LEU A 216 -3.39 -1.60 -18.39
C LEU A 216 -4.09 -0.70 -19.42
N PRO A 217 -4.55 -1.20 -20.59
CA PRO A 217 -5.35 -0.41 -21.51
C PRO A 217 -6.65 0.10 -20.85
N ALA A 218 -7.40 -0.77 -20.16
CA ALA A 218 -8.62 -0.37 -19.46
C ALA A 218 -8.36 0.66 -18.35
N VAL A 219 -7.28 0.51 -17.58
CA VAL A 219 -6.87 1.47 -16.54
C VAL A 219 -6.50 2.82 -17.14
N ARG A 220 -5.85 2.86 -18.31
CA ARG A 220 -5.58 4.12 -19.02
C ARG A 220 -6.86 4.83 -19.45
N GLU A 221 -7.85 4.10 -19.97
CA GLU A 221 -9.15 4.68 -20.32
C GLU A 221 -9.90 5.20 -19.08
N ILE A 222 -9.85 4.48 -17.95
CA ILE A 222 -10.38 4.98 -16.68
C ILE A 222 -9.66 6.27 -16.24
N GLY A 223 -8.34 6.33 -16.38
CA GLY A 223 -7.56 7.54 -16.06
C GLY A 223 -7.99 8.76 -16.88
N LYS A 224 -8.24 8.56 -18.18
CA LYS A 224 -8.78 9.59 -19.08
C LYS A 224 -10.19 10.01 -18.70
N GLU A 225 -11.09 9.05 -18.43
CA GLU A 225 -12.47 9.29 -17.97
C GLU A 225 -12.48 10.15 -16.69
N LEU A 226 -11.57 9.86 -15.77
CA LEU A 226 -11.44 10.59 -14.51
C LEU A 226 -10.67 11.92 -14.64
N GLY A 227 -10.12 12.25 -15.81
CA GLY A 227 -9.35 13.47 -16.04
C GLY A 227 -8.03 13.53 -15.25
N LEU A 228 -7.36 12.39 -15.06
CA LEU A 228 -6.08 12.30 -14.35
C LEU A 228 -4.95 12.68 -15.30
N ALA A 229 -4.33 13.83 -15.07
CA ALA A 229 -3.11 14.24 -15.75
C ALA A 229 -1.89 13.56 -15.15
N ASP A 230 -0.99 13.08 -16.00
CA ASP A 230 0.32 12.56 -15.58
C ASP A 230 1.41 13.66 -15.59
N PRO A 231 2.61 13.41 -15.00
CA PRO A 231 3.69 14.40 -14.94
C PRO A 231 4.30 14.79 -16.30
N PHE A 232 4.02 14.04 -17.37
CA PHE A 232 4.44 14.36 -18.74
C PHE A 232 3.42 15.24 -19.47
N GLU A 233 2.14 15.14 -19.09
CA GLU A 233 1.07 16.00 -19.60
C GLU A 233 0.99 17.35 -18.88
N ARG A 234 1.32 17.37 -17.58
CA ARG A 234 1.33 18.59 -16.76
C ARG A 234 2.51 18.59 -15.80
N GLU A 235 3.25 19.70 -15.79
CA GLU A 235 4.39 19.84 -14.89
C GLU A 235 3.93 19.90 -13.42
N PRO A 236 4.47 19.04 -12.54
CA PRO A 236 4.15 19.03 -11.12
C PRO A 236 4.36 20.41 -10.47
N GLY A 237 3.31 20.93 -9.85
CA GLY A 237 3.35 22.23 -9.15
C GLY A 237 3.34 23.46 -10.05
N GLN A 238 2.99 23.31 -11.33
CA GLN A 238 2.79 24.42 -12.27
C GLN A 238 1.54 25.24 -11.99
N ARG A 239 0.51 24.65 -11.36
CA ARG A 239 -0.77 25.31 -11.11
C ARG A 239 -0.65 26.32 -9.98
N PRO A 240 -0.91 27.62 -10.19
CA PRO A 240 -0.83 28.60 -9.12
C PRO A 240 -1.96 28.40 -8.10
N TYR A 241 -1.67 28.68 -6.83
CA TYR A 241 -2.69 28.70 -5.77
C TYR A 241 -2.87 30.11 -5.23
N THR A 242 -4.12 30.51 -5.03
CA THR A 242 -4.45 31.81 -4.42
C THR A 242 -4.50 31.66 -2.90
N PRO A 243 -3.67 32.40 -2.13
CA PRO A 243 -3.68 32.33 -0.68
C PRO A 243 -5.08 32.59 -0.10
N GLY A 244 -5.54 31.69 0.77
CA GLY A 244 -6.86 31.79 1.41
C GLY A 244 -8.03 31.16 0.63
N ALA A 245 -7.81 30.72 -0.61
CA ALA A 245 -8.81 29.96 -1.36
C ALA A 245 -8.95 28.53 -0.82
N ALA A 246 -10.12 27.91 -0.97
CA ALA A 246 -10.23 26.47 -0.72
C ALA A 246 -9.40 25.70 -1.77
N ARG A 247 -8.58 24.74 -1.32
CA ARG A 247 -7.82 23.87 -2.23
C ARG A 247 -8.73 22.87 -2.93
N ALA A 248 -8.38 22.45 -4.15
CA ALA A 248 -9.04 21.33 -4.78
C ALA A 248 -9.01 20.06 -3.92
N GLN A 249 -10.06 19.26 -4.07
CA GLN A 249 -10.13 17.93 -3.48
C GLN A 249 -9.18 16.99 -4.21
N LEU A 250 -8.24 16.39 -3.47
CA LEU A 250 -7.23 15.50 -4.03
C LEU A 250 -7.63 14.02 -3.99
N VAL A 251 -8.54 13.67 -3.07
CA VAL A 251 -8.93 12.29 -2.78
C VAL A 251 -10.42 12.18 -2.47
N SER A 252 -11.03 11.05 -2.80
CA SER A 252 -12.44 10.75 -2.50
C SER A 252 -12.60 9.43 -1.75
N LEU A 253 -12.82 9.47 -0.44
CA LEU A 253 -13.09 8.26 0.34
C LEU A 253 -14.56 7.79 0.21
N GLU A 254 -15.41 8.54 -0.48
CA GLU A 254 -16.82 8.18 -0.69
C GLU A 254 -16.96 6.88 -1.49
N SER A 255 -16.10 6.67 -2.49
CA SER A 255 -16.04 5.44 -3.28
C SER A 255 -15.76 4.19 -2.44
N LEU A 256 -15.09 4.30 -1.29
CA LEU A 256 -14.89 3.18 -0.37
C LEU A 256 -16.14 2.85 0.46
N ARG A 257 -16.96 3.85 0.77
CA ARG A 257 -18.18 3.68 1.56
C ARG A 257 -19.29 3.01 0.74
N ALA A 258 -19.36 3.30 -0.57
CA ALA A 258 -20.36 2.75 -1.47
C ALA A 258 -20.26 1.22 -1.68
N GLN A 259 -19.10 0.61 -1.42
CA GLN A 259 -18.86 -0.83 -1.56
C GLN A 259 -19.00 -1.62 -0.25
N SER A 260 -19.23 -0.93 0.88
CA SER A 260 -19.37 -1.54 2.21
C SER A 260 -20.84 -1.78 2.61
N ASN A 261 -21.79 -1.44 1.73
CA ASN A 261 -23.23 -1.71 1.83
C ASN A 261 -23.64 -2.73 0.77
#